data_AF-A0ABD6CIY6-F1
#
_entry.id   AF-A0ABD6CIY6-F1
#
_cell.length_a   1.000
_cell.length_b   1.000
_cell.length_c   1.000
_cell.angle_alpha   90.00
_cell.angle_beta   90.00
_cell.angle_gamma   90.00
#
_symmetry.space_group_name_H-M   'P 1'
#
loop_
_entity.id
_entity.type
_entity.pdbx_description
1 polymer ?
#
loop_
_entity_poly.entity_id
_entity_poly.type
_entity_poly.pdbx_seq_one_letter_code
_entity_poly.pdbx_strand_id
1 'polypeptide(L)'
;MNVGRSAWVVVGSLVLCAGLTLVGVNAFAGRLWRVVAGFALFVVGYRAMQYGVHGWPAIRTLRDTSDGLADLLTQGGGLAASVLLAAYGFVLMGRAVQTAETTPMLLSGVSVVLGYVIGHRVANDEVL
;
A
#
# COMPACT_ATOMS: atom_id res chain seq x y z
N MET A 1 14.36 -3.63 -22.44
CA MET A 1 13.07 -3.66 -21.72
C MET A 1 11.98 -3.81 -22.78
N ASN A 2 11.14 -4.85 -22.73
CA ASN A 2 10.10 -5.06 -23.75
C ASN A 2 8.99 -4.00 -23.59
N VAL A 3 8.39 -3.54 -24.68
CA VAL A 3 7.33 -2.49 -24.68
C VAL A 3 6.21 -2.79 -23.69
N GLY A 4 5.80 -4.07 -23.58
CA GLY A 4 4.79 -4.49 -22.61
C GLY A 4 5.21 -4.31 -21.14
N ARG A 5 6.49 -4.47 -20.81
CA ARG A 5 7.01 -4.27 -19.44
C ARG A 5 7.02 -2.79 -19.06
N SER A 6 7.44 -1.92 -19.99
CA SER A 6 7.42 -0.47 -19.79
C SER A 6 6.01 0.07 -19.62
N ALA A 7 5.02 -0.48 -20.33
CA ALA A 7 3.62 -0.09 -20.20
C ALA A 7 3.07 -0.34 -18.77
N TRP A 8 3.43 -1.47 -18.15
CA TRP A 8 3.04 -1.77 -16.77
C TRP A 8 3.63 -0.80 -15.75
N VAL A 9 4.87 -0.34 -15.95
CA VAL A 9 5.48 0.70 -15.11
C VAL A 9 4.70 2.01 -15.22
N VAL A 10 4.32 2.42 -16.43
CA VAL A 10 3.54 3.65 -16.66
C VAL A 10 2.17 3.55 -16.02
N VAL A 11 1.43 2.47 -16.28
CA VAL A 11 0.10 2.24 -15.69
C VAL A 11 0.18 2.20 -14.17
N GLY A 12 1.14 1.46 -13.62
CA GLY A 12 1.35 1.39 -12.18
C GLY A 12 1.66 2.75 -11.55
N SER A 13 2.48 3.57 -12.21
CA SER A 13 2.79 4.93 -11.77
C SER A 13 1.54 5.82 -11.73
N LEU A 14 0.70 5.77 -12.77
CA LEU A 14 -0.54 6.55 -12.84
C LEU A 14 -1.52 6.16 -11.72
N VAL A 15 -1.72 4.85 -11.52
CA VAL A 15 -2.60 4.32 -10.46
C VAL A 15 -2.09 4.72 -9.08
N LEU A 16 -0.78 4.60 -8.86
CA LEU A 16 -0.14 5.00 -7.61
C LEU A 16 -0.33 6.49 -7.35
N CYS A 17 -0.06 7.35 -8.33
CA CYS A 17 -0.23 8.80 -8.21
C CYS A 17 -1.68 9.17 -7.88
N ALA A 18 -2.66 8.57 -8.59
CA ALA A 18 -4.07 8.78 -8.29
C ALA A 18 -4.43 8.38 -6.85
N GLY A 19 -3.88 7.25 -6.38
CA GLY A 19 -4.02 6.80 -5.00
C GLY A 19 -3.47 7.81 -3.98
N LEU A 20 -2.26 8.31 -4.19
CA LEU A 20 -1.63 9.31 -3.32
C LEU A 20 -2.38 10.65 -3.33
N THR A 21 -2.91 11.07 -4.48
CA THR A 21 -3.78 12.25 -4.55
C THR A 21 -5.04 12.05 -3.70
N LEU A 22 -5.66 10.86 -3.78
CA LEU A 22 -6.84 10.55 -2.98
C LEU A 22 -6.53 10.55 -1.48
N VAL A 23 -5.39 10.00 -1.07
CA VAL A 23 -4.88 10.07 0.32
C VAL A 23 -4.74 11.52 0.76
N GLY A 24 -3.97 12.32 0.01
CA GLY A 24 -3.66 13.71 0.36
C GLY A 24 -4.92 14.57 0.53
N VAL A 25 -5.87 14.50 -0.39
CA VAL A 25 -7.10 15.31 -0.35
C VAL A 25 -8.03 14.89 0.80
N ASN A 26 -8.08 13.59 1.14
CA ASN A 26 -9.07 13.07 2.08
C ASN A 26 -8.57 12.92 3.52
N ALA A 27 -7.25 12.87 3.73
CA ALA A 27 -6.65 12.77 5.05
C ALA A 27 -7.01 13.98 5.93
N PHE A 28 -6.84 15.21 5.40
CA PHE A 28 -7.18 16.45 6.11
C PHE A 28 -8.69 16.64 6.30
N ALA A 29 -9.51 16.00 5.45
CA ALA A 29 -10.96 16.00 5.59
C ALA A 29 -11.47 14.94 6.59
N GLY A 30 -10.58 14.18 7.23
CA GLY A 30 -10.94 13.11 8.17
C GLY A 30 -11.66 11.91 7.53
N ARG A 31 -11.61 11.77 6.20
CA ARG A 31 -12.38 10.77 5.45
C ARG A 31 -11.62 9.45 5.33
N LEU A 32 -11.48 8.74 6.44
CA LEU A 32 -10.65 7.53 6.58
C LEU A 32 -10.81 6.51 5.44
N TRP A 33 -12.05 6.12 5.10
CA TRP A 33 -12.26 5.08 4.08
C TRP A 33 -11.82 5.48 2.67
N ARG A 34 -11.79 6.78 2.36
CA ARG A 34 -11.23 7.27 1.10
C ARG A 34 -9.71 7.25 1.11
N VAL A 35 -9.10 7.47 2.28
CA VAL A 35 -7.66 7.33 2.48
C VAL A 35 -7.24 5.86 2.34
N VAL A 36 -8.02 4.93 2.91
CA VAL A 36 -7.84 3.47 2.73
C VAL A 36 -7.90 3.10 1.25
N ALA A 37 -8.91 3.57 0.51
CA ALA A 37 -9.00 3.34 -0.92
C ALA A 37 -7.78 3.91 -1.68
N GLY A 38 -7.28 5.08 -1.28
CA GLY A 38 -6.09 5.68 -1.87
C GLY A 38 -4.82 4.85 -1.64
N PHE A 39 -4.64 4.31 -0.43
CA PHE A 39 -3.55 3.38 -0.13
C PHE A 39 -3.70 2.04 -0.85
N ALA A 40 -4.92 1.53 -1.01
CA ALA A 40 -5.15 0.33 -1.83
C ALA A 40 -4.71 0.55 -3.29
N LEU A 41 -5.06 1.71 -3.88
CA LEU A 41 -4.58 2.10 -5.21
C LEU A 41 -3.05 2.26 -5.25
N PHE A 42 -2.45 2.87 -4.22
CA PHE A 42 -0.99 2.95 -4.10
C PHE A 42 -0.35 1.57 -4.18
N VAL A 43 -0.85 0.60 -3.42
CA VAL A 43 -0.30 -0.76 -3.41
C VAL A 43 -0.50 -1.45 -4.76
N VAL A 44 -1.69 -1.36 -5.35
CA VAL A 44 -1.96 -1.94 -6.68
C VAL A 44 -1.03 -1.35 -7.74
N GLY A 45 -0.85 -0.03 -7.73
CA GLY A 45 0.06 0.67 -8.65
C GLY A 45 1.51 0.24 -8.42
N TYR A 46 1.94 0.14 -7.16
CA TYR A 46 3.28 -0.34 -6.80
C TYR A 46 3.56 -1.75 -7.30
N ARG A 47 2.62 -2.69 -7.10
CA ARG A 47 2.74 -4.06 -7.60
C ARG A 47 2.77 -4.13 -9.12
N ALA A 48 1.94 -3.35 -9.81
CA ALA A 48 1.96 -3.28 -11.27
C ALA A 48 3.33 -2.81 -11.79
N MET A 49 3.97 -1.84 -11.12
CA MET A 49 5.34 -1.43 -11.47
C MET A 49 6.36 -2.53 -11.21
N GLN A 50 6.29 -3.21 -10.05
CA GLN A 50 7.17 -4.34 -9.74
C GLN A 50 7.09 -5.44 -10.80
N TYR A 51 5.89 -5.83 -11.22
CA TYR A 51 5.72 -6.82 -12.29
C TYR A 51 6.18 -6.31 -13.66
N GLY A 52 6.10 -5.00 -13.91
CA GLY A 52 6.71 -4.37 -15.08
C GLY A 52 8.24 -4.54 -15.11
N VAL A 53 8.90 -4.39 -13.95
CA VAL A 53 10.36 -4.50 -13.83
C VAL A 53 10.83 -5.96 -13.78
N HIS A 54 10.28 -6.75 -12.86
CA HIS A 54 10.74 -8.11 -12.54
C HIS A 54 10.05 -9.21 -13.36
N GLY A 55 8.92 -8.89 -14.01
CA GLY A 55 8.06 -9.87 -14.69
C GLY A 55 6.97 -10.41 -13.77
N TRP A 56 5.91 -10.94 -14.38
CA TRP A 56 4.82 -11.58 -13.63
C TRP A 56 5.24 -12.96 -13.12
N PRO A 57 4.84 -13.35 -11.90
CA PRO A 57 5.06 -14.71 -11.40
C PRO A 57 4.39 -15.73 -12.33
N ALA A 58 5.07 -16.85 -12.59
CA ALA A 58 4.57 -17.88 -13.49
C ALA A 58 3.40 -18.65 -12.84
N ILE A 59 2.28 -18.81 -13.56
CA ILE A 59 1.03 -19.45 -13.07
C ILE A 59 1.26 -20.86 -12.46
N ARG A 60 2.35 -21.56 -12.81
CA ARG A 60 2.68 -22.89 -12.26
C ARG A 60 3.04 -22.88 -10.75
N THR A 61 3.56 -21.79 -10.20
CA THR A 61 3.89 -21.73 -8.75
C THR A 61 2.67 -21.51 -7.86
N LEU A 62 1.50 -21.17 -8.42
CA LEU A 62 0.27 -20.94 -7.65
C LEU A 62 -0.55 -22.23 -7.41
N ARG A 63 -0.22 -23.34 -8.07
CA ARG A 63 -1.05 -24.56 -8.09
C ARG A 63 -0.59 -25.66 -7.13
N ASP A 64 0.64 -25.59 -6.60
CA ASP A 64 1.26 -26.69 -5.83
C ASP A 64 1.31 -26.49 -4.30
N THR A 65 0.68 -25.45 -3.74
CA THR A 65 0.84 -25.15 -2.31
C THR A 65 -0.46 -25.39 -1.53
N SER A 66 -0.54 -26.53 -0.85
CA SER A 66 -1.51 -26.75 0.24
C SER A 66 -1.30 -25.81 1.44
N ASP A 67 -0.12 -25.18 1.54
CA ASP A 67 0.16 -24.05 2.46
C ASP A 67 -0.31 -22.68 1.91
N GLY A 68 -0.82 -22.65 0.67
CA GLY A 68 -1.11 -21.41 -0.06
C GLY A 68 -2.20 -20.54 0.57
N LEU A 69 -3.17 -21.12 1.29
CA LEU A 69 -4.22 -20.32 1.92
C LEU A 69 -3.70 -19.54 3.14
N ALA A 70 -2.87 -20.17 3.97
CA ALA A 70 -2.31 -19.55 5.16
C ALA A 70 -1.33 -18.43 4.79
N ASP A 71 -0.51 -18.64 3.76
CA ASP A 71 0.38 -17.62 3.22
C ASP A 71 -0.38 -16.48 2.54
N LEU A 72 -1.41 -16.78 1.75
CA LEU A 72 -2.28 -15.75 1.16
C LEU A 72 -3.01 -14.93 2.22
N LEU A 73 -3.47 -15.56 3.30
CA LEU A 73 -4.11 -14.85 4.42
C LEU A 73 -3.10 -14.00 5.19
N THR A 74 -1.88 -14.48 5.37
CA THR A 74 -0.81 -13.74 6.06
C THR A 74 -0.35 -12.54 5.23
N GLN A 75 -0.13 -12.73 3.93
CA GLN A 75 0.25 -11.65 3.01
C GLN A 75 -0.90 -10.67 2.81
N GLY A 76 -2.10 -11.15 2.47
CA GLY A 76 -3.28 -10.31 2.28
C GLY A 76 -3.68 -9.57 3.56
N GLY A 77 -3.63 -10.26 4.70
CA GLY A 77 -3.89 -9.68 6.02
C GLY A 77 -2.84 -8.65 6.43
N GLY A 78 -1.55 -8.94 6.22
CA GLY A 78 -0.46 -8.00 6.48
C GLY A 78 -0.54 -6.75 5.60
N LEU A 79 -0.89 -6.91 4.32
CA LEU A 79 -1.10 -5.81 3.39
C LEU A 79 -2.32 -4.96 3.78
N ALA A 80 -3.43 -5.59 4.15
CA ALA A 80 -4.61 -4.89 4.64
C ALA A 80 -4.32 -4.14 5.94
N ALA A 81 -3.60 -4.76 6.89
CA ALA A 81 -3.17 -4.13 8.12
C ALA A 81 -2.26 -2.92 7.86
N SER A 82 -1.30 -3.05 6.96
CA SER A 82 -0.44 -1.96 6.50
C SER A 82 -1.25 -0.79 5.95
N VAL A 83 -2.18 -1.05 5.03
CA VAL A 83 -3.06 -0.05 4.41
C VAL A 83 -3.90 0.67 5.46
N LEU A 84 -4.54 -0.08 6.37
CA LEU A 84 -5.39 0.49 7.41
C LEU A 84 -4.58 1.35 8.39
N LEU A 85 -3.41 0.87 8.80
CA LEU A 85 -2.56 1.56 9.77
C LEU A 85 -1.95 2.83 9.16
N ALA A 86 -1.49 2.77 7.91
CA ALA A 86 -1.03 3.95 7.18
C ALA A 86 -2.16 4.96 6.96
N ALA A 87 -3.35 4.51 6.56
CA ALA A 87 -4.50 5.37 6.36
C ALA A 87 -4.92 6.08 7.65
N TYR A 88 -4.97 5.34 8.76
CA TYR A 88 -5.25 5.89 10.08
C TYR A 88 -4.20 6.92 10.49
N GLY A 89 -2.92 6.60 10.31
CA GLY A 89 -1.81 7.52 10.59
C GLY A 89 -1.90 8.82 9.80
N PHE A 90 -2.24 8.78 8.51
CA PHE A 90 -2.40 9.98 7.69
C PHE A 90 -3.61 10.84 8.11
N VAL A 91 -4.72 10.22 8.52
CA VAL A 91 -5.86 10.98 9.08
C VAL A 91 -5.47 11.64 10.41
N LEU A 92 -4.73 10.94 11.27
CA LEU A 92 -4.20 11.51 12.51
C LEU A 92 -3.20 12.64 12.23
N MET A 93 -2.37 12.52 11.19
CA MET A 93 -1.51 13.61 10.74
C MET A 93 -2.33 14.84 10.36
N GLY A 94 -3.39 14.66 9.57
CA GLY A 94 -4.29 15.74 9.19
C GLY A 94 -4.91 16.45 10.41
N ARG A 95 -5.31 15.68 11.43
CA ARG A 95 -5.79 16.22 12.71
C ARG A 95 -4.69 16.96 13.48
N ALA A 96 -3.51 16.36 13.62
CA ALA A 96 -2.38 16.96 14.32
C ALA A 96 -1.98 18.32 13.72
N VAL A 97 -2.01 18.43 12.39
CA VAL A 97 -1.74 19.70 11.69
C VAL A 97 -2.81 20.75 12.00
N GLN A 98 -4.09 20.35 12.14
CA GLN A 98 -5.19 21.27 12.41
C GLN A 98 -5.27 21.70 13.88
N THR A 99 -4.97 20.80 14.81
CA THR A 99 -5.16 21.04 16.25
C THR A 99 -3.86 21.34 17.01
N ALA A 100 -2.71 21.09 16.39
CA ALA A 100 -1.39 21.17 17.03
C ALA A 100 -1.26 20.29 18.30
N GLU A 101 -2.06 19.24 18.42
CA GLU A 101 -2.02 18.33 19.56
C GLU A 101 -0.90 17.27 19.43
N THR A 102 -0.20 17.04 20.54
CA THR A 102 0.92 16.08 20.60
C THR A 102 0.48 14.62 20.40
N THR A 103 -0.68 14.24 20.94
CA THR A 103 -1.20 12.87 20.89
C THR A 103 -1.44 12.38 19.45
N PRO A 104 -2.22 13.06 18.59
CA PRO A 104 -2.40 12.64 17.21
C PRO A 104 -1.09 12.70 16.41
N MET A 105 -0.16 13.59 16.76
CA MET A 105 1.16 13.67 16.11
C MET A 105 1.99 12.41 16.38
N LEU A 106 2.08 11.95 17.63
CA LEU A 106 2.80 10.73 18.01
C LEU A 106 2.16 9.49 17.41
N LEU A 107 0.83 9.36 17.54
CA LEU A 107 0.10 8.22 17.01
C LEU A 107 0.16 8.15 15.49
N SER A 108 0.15 9.30 14.81
CA SER A 108 0.38 9.40 13.37
C SER A 108 1.74 8.81 12.99
N GLY A 109 2.82 9.29 13.62
CA GLY A 109 4.18 8.81 13.34
C GLY A 109 4.32 7.30 13.54
N VAL A 110 3.85 6.78 14.67
CA VAL A 110 3.88 5.33 14.96
C VAL A 110 3.09 4.53 13.93
N SER A 111 1.87 4.97 13.61
CA SER A 111 1.00 4.25 12.68
C SER A 111 1.58 4.23 11.26
N VAL A 112 2.11 5.36 10.77
CA VAL A 112 2.72 5.43 9.45
C VAL A 112 3.99 4.56 9.37
N VAL A 113 4.86 4.61 10.39
CA VAL A 113 6.10 3.81 10.41
C VAL A 113 5.78 2.33 10.45
N LEU A 114 4.90 1.88 11.35
CA LEU A 114 4.51 0.48 11.43
C LEU A 114 3.81 0.02 10.14
N GLY A 115 2.91 0.84 9.60
CA GLY A 115 2.22 0.56 8.35
C GLY A 115 3.21 0.38 7.19
N TYR A 116 4.20 1.27 7.10
CA TYR A 116 5.28 1.18 6.11
C TYR A 116 6.11 -0.09 6.30
N VAL A 117 6.58 -0.40 7.51
CA VAL A 117 7.43 -1.58 7.76
C VAL A 117 6.71 -2.87 7.40
N ILE A 118 5.44 -3.02 7.82
CA ILE A 118 4.63 -4.20 7.48
C ILE A 118 4.43 -4.28 5.97
N GLY A 119 4.01 -3.19 5.34
CA GLY A 119 3.73 -3.16 3.91
C GLY A 119 4.98 -3.40 3.06
N HIS A 120 6.11 -2.83 3.46
CA HIS A 120 7.39 -2.98 2.77
C HIS A 120 7.90 -4.41 2.83
N ARG A 121 7.81 -5.08 3.99
CA ARG A 121 8.16 -6.50 4.13
C ARG A 121 7.25 -7.36 3.23
N VAL A 122 5.94 -7.27 3.45
CA VAL A 122 4.96 -8.09 2.71
C VAL A 122 5.01 -7.86 1.21
N ALA A 123 5.17 -6.61 0.75
CA ALA A 123 5.15 -6.28 -0.67
C ALA A 123 6.45 -6.62 -1.41
N ASN A 124 7.58 -6.71 -0.70
CA ASN A 124 8.87 -6.99 -1.32
C ASN A 124 9.31 -8.45 -1.17
N ASP A 125 8.92 -9.13 -0.08
CA ASP A 125 9.25 -10.56 0.14
C ASP A 125 8.67 -11.48 -0.96
N GLU A 126 7.68 -11.03 -1.74
CA GLU A 126 7.13 -11.78 -2.89
C GLU A 126 7.96 -11.63 -4.17
N VAL A 127 8.79 -10.57 -4.29
CA VAL A 127 9.45 -10.18 -5.55
C VAL A 127 10.99 -10.16 -5.44
N LEU A 128 11.55 -9.93 -4.24
CA LEU A 128 12.99 -9.90 -3.93
C LEU A 128 13.41 -11.16 -3.18
#